data_AF-A0AAD1H096-F1
#
_entry.id   AF-A0AAD1H096-F1
#
_cell.length_a   1.000
_cell.length_b   1.000
_cell.length_c   1.000
_cell.angle_alpha   90.00
_cell.angle_beta   90.00
_cell.angle_gamma   90.00
#
_symmetry.space_group_name_H-M   'P 1'
#
loop_
_entity.id
_entity.type
_entity.pdbx_description
1 polymer ?
#
loop_
_entity_poly.entity_id
_entity_poly.type
_entity_poly.pdbx_seq_one_letter_code
_entity_poly.pdbx_strand_id
1 'polypeptide(L)'
;MGRVVADGRDTNDLLAGLCRIGIDEIAYRKGHRYVTCVIDHTTGRLVWAAEGRNKDTLGRFFDQLGAERAAALTHVSCDGAEWIHAVLAERAPQAVICLDPFHVVVWAMKALDKVRVRTTAATGTRDRHAMWAVRKNPADLSGEQRTSLAAIQATNKTLYRAYLLKEQLRELFRVKGADGRQLLAGWLSWAKHSRIPEFVKVAATIDRYRHLLLNTLDHGLSNARSEATNTHLRALTKRAYGFHSPEALIGMAMLTRGGLCPALPGRAA
;
A
#
# COMPACT_ATOMS: atom_id res chain seq x y z
N MET A 1 2.71 -26.42 12.39
CA MET A 1 2.41 -24.98 12.20
C MET A 1 0.95 -24.67 12.51
N GLY A 2 -0.03 -25.28 11.82
CA GLY A 2 -1.47 -25.01 12.06
C GLY A 2 -1.93 -25.20 13.52
N ARG A 3 -1.51 -26.29 14.17
CA ARG A 3 -1.86 -26.60 15.58
C ARG A 3 -1.31 -25.57 16.58
N VAL A 4 -0.05 -25.17 16.44
CA VAL A 4 0.61 -24.19 17.34
C VAL A 4 0.02 -22.78 17.21
N VAL A 5 -0.44 -22.41 16.02
CA VAL A 5 -1.11 -21.12 15.77
C VAL A 5 -2.55 -21.14 16.29
N ALA A 6 -3.22 -22.30 16.26
CA ALA A 6 -4.51 -22.48 16.90
C ALA A 6 -4.37 -22.41 18.43
N ASP A 7 -3.45 -23.17 19.02
CA ASP A 7 -3.19 -23.19 20.47
C ASP A 7 -2.75 -21.81 21.02
N GLY A 8 -1.99 -21.03 20.24
CA GLY A 8 -1.59 -19.66 20.60
C GLY A 8 -2.70 -18.61 20.45
N ARG A 9 -3.73 -18.87 19.63
CA ARG A 9 -4.92 -18.00 19.52
C ARG A 9 -5.88 -18.19 20.71
N ASP A 10 -5.89 -19.38 21.33
CA ASP A 10 -6.73 -19.66 22.50
C ASP A 10 -6.28 -18.91 23.77
N THR A 11 -5.03 -18.43 23.81
CA THR A 11 -4.48 -17.66 24.95
C THR A 11 -4.39 -16.15 24.68
N ASN A 12 -4.51 -15.71 23.44
CA ASN A 12 -4.34 -14.30 23.07
C ASN A 12 -5.32 -13.90 21.96
N ASP A 13 -6.39 -13.20 22.33
CA ASP A 13 -7.39 -12.67 21.40
C ASP A 13 -6.79 -11.50 20.61
N LEU A 14 -6.24 -11.81 19.43
CA LEU A 14 -5.62 -10.83 18.54
C LEU A 14 -6.60 -9.80 17.96
N LEU A 15 -7.91 -10.05 18.06
CA LEU A 15 -8.95 -9.16 17.56
C LEU A 15 -9.51 -8.24 18.65
N ALA A 16 -9.06 -8.40 19.91
CA ALA A 16 -9.49 -7.56 21.01
C ALA A 16 -8.94 -6.13 20.85
N GLY A 17 -9.80 -5.14 21.12
CA GLY A 17 -9.40 -3.73 21.19
C GLY A 17 -9.01 -3.08 19.85
N LEU A 18 -9.35 -3.71 18.71
CA LEU A 18 -9.10 -3.12 17.41
C LEU A 18 -9.90 -1.83 17.22
N CYS A 19 -9.19 -0.74 16.92
CA CYS A 19 -9.78 0.58 16.68
C CYS A 19 -9.32 1.18 15.35
N ARG A 20 -8.06 0.97 14.97
CA ARG A 20 -7.49 1.41 13.69
C ARG A 20 -6.78 0.26 13.02
N ILE A 21 -7.19 -0.09 11.80
CA ILE A 21 -6.63 -1.24 11.08
C ILE A 21 -6.13 -0.87 9.68
N GLY A 22 -5.15 -1.63 9.19
CA GLY A 22 -4.67 -1.60 7.82
C GLY A 22 -5.03 -2.90 7.12
N ILE A 23 -5.61 -2.81 5.93
CA ILE A 23 -5.93 -3.96 5.08
C ILE A 23 -5.02 -3.88 3.85
N ASP A 24 -4.31 -4.97 3.56
CA ASP A 24 -3.42 -5.06 2.40
C ASP A 24 -3.32 -6.50 1.87
N GLU A 25 -2.85 -6.65 0.64
CA GLU A 25 -2.70 -7.93 -0.04
C GLU A 25 -1.23 -8.28 -0.26
N ILE A 26 -0.84 -9.52 0.05
CA ILE A 26 0.48 -10.05 -0.29
C ILE A 26 0.38 -11.20 -1.28
N ALA A 27 1.05 -11.06 -2.43
CA ALA A 27 1.26 -12.15 -3.35
C ALA A 27 2.32 -13.12 -2.77
N TYR A 28 1.94 -14.38 -2.58
CA TYR A 28 2.82 -15.39 -1.98
C TYR A 28 3.40 -16.39 -3.00
N ARG A 29 2.82 -16.47 -4.20
CA ARG A 29 3.33 -17.27 -5.32
C ARG A 29 2.98 -16.60 -6.65
N LYS A 30 3.76 -16.90 -7.70
CA LYS A 30 3.40 -16.52 -9.08
C LYS A 30 2.05 -17.15 -9.46
N GLY A 31 1.30 -16.48 -10.34
CA GLY A 31 0.00 -16.95 -10.81
C GLY A 31 -1.20 -16.48 -9.99
N HIS A 32 -1.20 -15.21 -9.55
CA HIS A 32 -2.34 -14.55 -8.91
C HIS A 32 -2.82 -15.17 -7.58
N ARG A 33 -1.89 -15.67 -6.76
CA ARG A 33 -2.21 -16.17 -5.42
C ARG A 33 -1.88 -15.14 -4.34
N TYR A 34 -2.90 -14.72 -3.61
CA TYR A 34 -2.84 -13.62 -2.64
C TYR A 34 -3.31 -14.06 -1.27
N VAL A 35 -2.74 -13.46 -0.23
CA VAL A 35 -3.23 -13.49 1.14
C VAL A 35 -3.66 -12.08 1.51
N THR A 36 -4.88 -11.94 2.00
CA THR A 36 -5.36 -10.68 2.61
C THR A 36 -4.83 -10.64 4.04
N CYS A 37 -4.22 -9.52 4.42
CA CYS A 37 -3.66 -9.29 5.74
C CYS A 37 -4.36 -8.09 6.41
N VAL A 38 -4.71 -8.25 7.68
CA VAL A 38 -5.23 -7.17 8.53
C VAL A 38 -4.24 -6.91 9.65
N ILE A 39 -3.88 -5.65 9.80
CA ILE A 39 -2.84 -5.19 10.73
C ILE A 39 -3.43 -4.15 11.65
N ASP A 40 -3.16 -4.26 12.94
CA ASP A 40 -3.52 -3.22 13.90
C ASP A 40 -2.51 -2.06 13.79
N HIS A 41 -3.00 -0.85 13.54
CA HIS A 41 -2.15 0.34 13.44
C HIS A 41 -1.61 0.81 14.78
N THR A 42 -2.24 0.39 15.89
CA THR A 42 -1.83 0.72 17.25
C THR A 42 -0.59 -0.06 17.62
N THR A 43 -0.66 -1.39 17.54
CA THR A 43 0.46 -2.28 17.91
C THR A 43 1.42 -2.59 16.75
N GLY A 44 0.99 -2.41 15.50
CA GLY A 44 1.72 -2.84 14.31
C GLY A 44 1.77 -4.35 14.11
N ARG A 45 0.89 -5.10 14.79
CA ARG A 45 0.78 -6.56 14.70
C ARG A 45 -0.09 -7.00 13.53
N LEU A 46 0.27 -8.12 12.93
CA LEU A 46 -0.60 -8.85 12.01
C LEU A 46 -1.67 -9.60 12.83
N VAL A 47 -2.89 -9.08 12.84
CA VAL A 47 -3.97 -9.61 13.68
C VAL A 47 -4.80 -10.67 12.96
N TRP A 48 -4.81 -10.62 11.63
CA TRP A 48 -5.52 -11.61 10.83
C TRP A 48 -4.89 -11.76 9.45
N ALA A 49 -4.94 -12.98 8.90
CA ALA A 49 -4.57 -13.25 7.52
C ALA A 49 -5.30 -14.48 6.98
N ALA A 50 -5.74 -14.44 5.72
CA ALA A 50 -6.34 -15.58 5.04
C ALA A 50 -6.08 -15.55 3.53
N GLU A 51 -6.13 -16.73 2.89
CA GLU A 51 -6.03 -16.83 1.44
C GLU A 51 -7.21 -16.15 0.74
N GLY A 52 -6.90 -15.48 -0.36
CA GLY A 52 -7.84 -14.81 -1.23
C GLY A 52 -7.73 -13.28 -1.17
N ARG A 53 -8.35 -12.63 -2.14
CA ARG A 53 -8.45 -11.17 -2.27
C ARG A 53 -9.82 -10.78 -2.83
N ASN A 54 -10.85 -11.13 -2.10
CA ASN A 54 -12.24 -10.96 -2.51
C ASN A 54 -13.12 -10.64 -1.29
N LYS A 55 -14.37 -10.29 -1.57
CA LYS A 55 -15.35 -9.93 -0.54
C LYS A 55 -15.53 -11.03 0.50
N ASP A 56 -15.61 -12.29 0.06
CA ASP A 56 -15.82 -13.44 0.96
C ASP A 56 -14.68 -13.61 1.96
N THR A 57 -13.42 -13.45 1.50
CA THR A 57 -12.26 -13.53 2.37
C THR A 57 -12.28 -12.45 3.44
N LEU A 58 -12.56 -11.20 3.09
CA LEU A 58 -12.66 -10.12 4.09
C LEU A 58 -13.94 -10.22 4.94
N GLY A 59 -15.02 -10.76 4.38
CA GLY A 59 -16.24 -11.10 5.12
C GLY A 59 -15.94 -12.02 6.29
N ARG A 60 -15.13 -13.08 6.07
CA ARG A 60 -14.68 -13.99 7.15
C ARG A 60 -13.93 -13.27 8.27
N PHE A 61 -13.16 -12.23 7.97
CA PHE A 61 -12.53 -11.41 9.01
C PHE A 61 -13.58 -10.69 9.86
N PHE A 62 -14.55 -10.04 9.24
CA PHE A 62 -15.62 -9.35 9.96
C PHE A 62 -16.58 -10.29 10.69
N ASP A 63 -16.77 -11.53 10.19
CA ASP A 63 -17.55 -12.56 10.87
C ASP A 63 -16.85 -12.98 12.17
N GLN A 64 -15.52 -13.12 12.15
CA GLN A 64 -14.72 -13.41 13.34
C GLN A 64 -14.58 -12.22 14.28
N LEU A 65 -14.52 -11.00 13.74
CA LEU A 65 -14.47 -9.77 14.54
C LEU A 65 -15.78 -9.56 15.30
N GLY A 66 -16.92 -9.89 14.67
CA GLY A 66 -18.25 -9.66 15.22
C GLY A 66 -18.70 -8.20 15.08
N ALA A 67 -20.02 -7.98 15.09
CA ALA A 67 -20.62 -6.68 14.83
C ALA A 67 -20.22 -5.61 15.88
N GLU A 68 -20.13 -5.99 17.16
CA GLU A 68 -19.77 -5.09 18.25
C GLU A 68 -18.36 -4.52 18.07
N ARG A 69 -17.35 -5.38 17.83
CA ARG A 69 -15.97 -4.93 17.63
C ARG A 69 -15.78 -4.25 16.27
N ALA A 70 -16.54 -4.67 15.25
CA ALA A 70 -16.56 -3.97 13.98
C ALA A 70 -17.06 -2.53 14.13
N ALA A 71 -18.06 -2.28 14.99
CA ALA A 71 -18.57 -0.95 15.31
C ALA A 71 -17.53 -0.09 16.06
N ALA A 72 -16.60 -0.70 16.78
CA ALA A 72 -15.50 -0.01 17.47
C ALA A 72 -14.37 0.45 16.52
N LEU A 73 -14.35 -0.02 15.26
CA LEU A 73 -13.39 0.47 14.28
C LEU A 73 -13.69 1.93 13.94
N THR A 74 -12.69 2.78 14.09
CA THR A 74 -12.78 4.22 13.79
C THR A 74 -12.12 4.55 12.46
N HIS A 75 -11.03 3.88 12.10
CA HIS A 75 -10.29 4.14 10.86
C HIS A 75 -9.78 2.87 10.22
N VAL A 76 -9.85 2.81 8.90
CA VAL A 76 -9.29 1.72 8.09
C VAL A 76 -8.44 2.32 6.98
N SER A 77 -7.17 1.92 6.87
CA SER A 77 -6.38 2.20 5.68
C SER A 77 -6.32 1.01 4.75
N CYS A 78 -6.53 1.24 3.46
CA CYS A 78 -6.47 0.20 2.44
C CYS A 78 -6.06 0.78 1.09
N ASP A 79 -5.84 -0.09 0.11
CA ASP A 79 -5.64 0.33 -1.27
C ASP A 79 -6.96 0.77 -1.92
N GLY A 80 -6.90 1.08 -3.22
CA GLY A 80 -8.05 1.51 -4.02
C GLY A 80 -8.89 0.37 -4.58
N ALA A 81 -8.86 -0.83 -3.98
CA ALA A 81 -9.67 -1.94 -4.44
C ALA A 81 -11.15 -1.75 -4.05
N GLU A 82 -12.01 -1.61 -5.06
CA GLU A 82 -13.45 -1.35 -4.87
C GLU A 82 -14.14 -2.43 -4.02
N TRP A 83 -13.65 -3.67 -4.06
CA TRP A 83 -14.20 -4.77 -3.27
C TRP A 83 -13.96 -4.59 -1.75
N ILE A 84 -12.84 -3.98 -1.34
CA ILE A 84 -12.56 -3.68 0.07
C ILE A 84 -13.53 -2.60 0.56
N HIS A 85 -13.68 -1.53 -0.23
CA HIS A 85 -14.56 -0.41 0.12
C HIS A 85 -16.02 -0.86 0.26
N ALA A 86 -16.47 -1.76 -0.62
CA ALA A 86 -17.81 -2.34 -0.54
C ALA A 86 -18.04 -3.11 0.77
N VAL A 87 -17.08 -3.95 1.20
CA VAL A 87 -17.20 -4.69 2.47
C VAL A 87 -17.15 -3.73 3.66
N LEU A 88 -16.28 -2.71 3.63
CA LEU A 88 -16.20 -1.72 4.71
C LEU A 88 -17.49 -0.91 4.85
N ALA A 89 -18.11 -0.51 3.74
CA ALA A 89 -19.38 0.19 3.73
C ALA A 89 -20.52 -0.64 4.35
N GLU A 90 -20.45 -1.98 4.27
CA GLU A 90 -21.44 -2.89 4.84
C GLU A 90 -21.14 -3.24 6.30
N ARG A 91 -19.87 -3.57 6.61
CA ARG A 91 -19.48 -4.20 7.88
C ARG A 91 -18.96 -3.22 8.93
N ALA A 92 -18.49 -2.05 8.51
CA ALA A 92 -18.00 -0.99 9.39
C ALA A 92 -18.29 0.41 8.80
N PRO A 93 -19.57 0.76 8.55
CA PRO A 93 -19.95 2.00 7.86
C PRO A 93 -19.51 3.28 8.59
N GLN A 94 -19.30 3.22 9.90
CA GLN A 94 -18.83 4.33 10.71
C GLN A 94 -17.31 4.59 10.58
N ALA A 95 -16.55 3.61 10.08
CA ALA A 95 -15.10 3.72 10.01
C ALA A 95 -14.66 4.64 8.87
N VAL A 96 -13.77 5.58 9.18
CA VAL A 96 -13.17 6.47 8.19
C VAL A 96 -12.18 5.68 7.35
N ILE A 97 -12.47 5.57 6.04
CA ILE A 97 -11.59 4.89 5.09
C ILE A 97 -10.52 5.88 4.59
N CYS A 98 -9.26 5.51 4.75
CA CYS A 98 -8.08 6.26 4.32
C CYS A 98 -7.38 5.52 3.17
N LEU A 99 -7.27 6.16 2.01
CA LEU A 99 -6.52 5.58 0.90
C LEU A 99 -5.01 5.64 1.17
N ASP A 100 -4.32 4.54 0.95
CA ASP A 100 -2.88 4.46 1.15
C ASP A 100 -2.07 5.36 0.16
N PRO A 101 -1.26 6.31 0.68
CA PRO A 101 -0.37 7.15 -0.14
C PRO A 101 0.55 6.37 -1.07
N PHE A 102 1.07 5.22 -0.62
CA PHE A 102 2.03 4.44 -1.41
C PHE A 102 1.40 3.96 -2.72
N HIS A 103 0.18 3.42 -2.66
CA HIS A 103 -0.56 2.96 -3.85
C HIS A 103 -0.84 4.10 -4.83
N VAL A 104 -1.14 5.30 -4.32
CA VAL A 104 -1.33 6.51 -5.14
C VAL A 104 -0.04 6.90 -5.87
N VAL A 105 1.09 6.89 -5.18
CA VAL A 105 2.41 7.14 -5.78
C VAL A 105 2.76 6.06 -6.81
N VAL A 106 2.43 4.79 -6.55
CA VAL A 106 2.60 3.69 -7.50
C VAL A 106 1.83 3.91 -8.79
N TRP A 107 0.60 4.46 -8.74
CA TRP A 107 -0.14 4.82 -9.96
C TRP A 107 0.60 5.88 -10.78
N ALA A 108 1.13 6.92 -10.13
CA ALA A 108 1.93 7.95 -10.79
C ALA A 108 3.25 7.40 -11.35
N MET A 109 3.92 6.49 -10.64
CA MET A 109 5.13 5.81 -11.14
C MET A 109 4.84 4.98 -12.40
N LYS A 110 3.74 4.22 -12.42
CA LYS A 110 3.31 3.46 -13.59
C LYS A 110 2.98 4.36 -14.77
N ALA A 111 2.35 5.51 -14.51
CA ALA A 111 2.08 6.53 -15.54
C ALA A 111 3.38 7.14 -16.09
N LEU A 112 4.31 7.52 -15.21
CA LEU A 112 5.64 8.02 -15.57
C LEU A 112 6.41 7.02 -16.45
N ASP A 113 6.37 5.74 -16.10
CA ASP A 113 7.01 4.70 -16.90
C ASP A 113 6.44 4.59 -18.32
N LYS A 114 5.11 4.70 -18.46
CA LYS A 114 4.46 4.73 -19.77
C LYS A 114 4.88 5.96 -20.57
N VAL A 115 4.92 7.14 -19.95
CA VAL A 115 5.41 8.38 -20.59
C VAL A 115 6.86 8.22 -21.02
N ARG A 116 7.72 7.64 -20.18
CA ARG A 116 9.12 7.38 -20.49
C ARG A 116 9.25 6.48 -21.71
N VAL A 117 8.57 5.33 -21.72
CA VAL A 117 8.61 4.41 -22.88
C VAL A 117 8.15 5.11 -24.16
N ARG A 118 7.02 5.84 -24.10
CA ARG A 118 6.45 6.55 -25.24
C ARG A 118 7.36 7.66 -25.78
N THR A 119 8.00 8.42 -24.90
CA THR A 119 8.79 9.61 -25.31
C THR A 119 10.25 9.27 -25.61
N THR A 120 10.87 8.31 -24.90
CA THR A 120 12.25 7.88 -25.17
C THR A 120 12.37 7.13 -26.51
N ALA A 121 11.33 6.40 -26.92
CA ALA A 121 11.30 5.79 -28.26
C ALA A 121 11.37 6.83 -29.38
N ALA A 122 10.81 8.04 -29.15
CA ALA A 122 10.80 9.12 -30.13
C ALA A 122 12.10 9.95 -30.15
N THR A 123 12.83 10.03 -29.02
CA THR A 123 14.07 10.84 -28.92
C THR A 123 15.35 10.06 -29.23
N GLY A 124 15.28 8.74 -29.39
CA GLY A 124 16.46 7.89 -29.67
C GLY A 124 17.50 7.85 -28.54
N THR A 125 17.19 8.39 -27.37
CA THR A 125 18.14 8.56 -26.26
C THR A 125 18.46 7.20 -25.61
N ARG A 126 19.74 6.80 -25.63
CA ARG A 126 20.25 5.55 -25.02
C ARG A 126 20.86 5.75 -23.63
N ASP A 127 20.46 6.79 -22.92
CA ASP A 127 20.96 7.03 -21.57
C ASP A 127 20.47 5.93 -20.60
N ARG A 128 21.41 5.10 -20.16
CA ARG A 128 21.17 3.99 -19.21
C ARG A 128 20.71 4.47 -17.83
N HIS A 129 20.99 5.71 -17.47
CA HIS A 129 20.63 6.30 -16.17
C HIS A 129 19.28 7.03 -16.20
N ALA A 130 18.75 7.38 -17.38
CA ALA A 130 17.49 8.11 -17.56
C ALA A 130 16.30 7.46 -16.85
N MET A 131 16.22 6.13 -16.87
CA MET A 131 15.16 5.39 -16.17
C MET A 131 15.21 5.63 -14.65
N TRP A 132 16.40 5.54 -14.06
CA TRP A 132 16.57 5.72 -12.62
C TRP A 132 16.51 7.18 -12.20
N ALA A 133 16.96 8.09 -13.06
CA ALA A 133 16.91 9.54 -12.87
C ALA A 133 15.49 10.04 -12.59
N VAL A 134 14.48 9.49 -13.29
CA VAL A 134 13.08 9.89 -13.09
C VAL A 134 12.35 9.07 -12.03
N ARG A 135 12.82 7.86 -11.70
CA ARG A 135 12.14 6.96 -10.75
C ARG A 135 12.54 7.20 -9.30
N LYS A 136 13.83 7.40 -9.01
CA LYS A 136 14.33 7.54 -7.64
C LYS A 136 13.90 8.86 -7.00
N ASN A 137 14.01 8.94 -5.68
CA ASN A 137 13.88 10.20 -4.98
C ASN A 137 15.07 11.12 -5.32
N PRO A 138 14.88 12.45 -5.39
CA PRO A 138 15.92 13.41 -5.71
C PRO A 138 17.16 13.31 -4.80
N ALA A 139 16.94 13.04 -3.51
CA ALA A 139 18.00 12.85 -2.53
C ALA A 139 18.85 11.59 -2.78
N ASP A 140 18.28 10.57 -3.43
CA ASP A 140 18.90 9.26 -3.66
C ASP A 140 19.56 9.14 -5.05
N LEU A 141 19.58 10.23 -5.83
CA LEU A 141 20.21 10.27 -7.14
C LEU A 141 21.73 10.26 -7.01
N SER A 142 22.40 9.49 -7.87
CA SER A 142 23.85 9.64 -8.09
C SER A 142 24.16 10.91 -8.90
N GLY A 143 25.44 11.27 -8.98
CA GLY A 143 25.88 12.39 -9.83
C GLY A 143 25.46 12.21 -11.29
N GLU A 144 25.67 11.02 -11.85
CA GLU A 144 25.30 10.69 -13.23
C GLU A 144 23.78 10.77 -13.42
N GLN A 145 23.00 10.27 -12.46
CA GLN A 145 21.54 10.33 -12.51
C GLN A 145 21.00 11.76 -12.45
N ARG A 146 21.67 12.66 -11.71
CA ARG A 146 21.34 14.10 -11.71
C ARG A 146 21.64 14.72 -13.07
N THR A 147 22.79 14.42 -13.67
CA THR A 147 23.13 14.87 -15.03
C THR A 147 22.12 14.39 -16.06
N SER A 148 21.72 13.11 -15.99
CA SER A 148 20.67 12.55 -16.83
C SER A 148 19.33 13.28 -16.66
N LEU A 149 18.95 13.60 -15.43
CA LEU A 149 17.72 14.35 -15.17
C LEU A 149 17.77 15.76 -15.78
N ALA A 150 18.90 16.46 -15.68
CA ALA A 150 19.12 17.76 -16.32
C ALA A 150 19.06 17.65 -17.85
N ALA A 151 19.65 16.60 -18.44
CA ALA A 151 19.54 16.34 -19.88
C ALA A 151 18.09 16.07 -20.30
N ILE A 152 17.32 15.28 -19.53
CA ILE A 152 15.88 15.05 -19.77
C ILE A 152 15.11 16.36 -19.68
N GLN A 153 15.41 17.22 -18.70
CA GLN A 153 14.81 18.54 -18.59
C GLN A 153 15.05 19.40 -19.83
N ALA A 154 16.23 19.31 -20.44
CA ALA A 154 16.54 20.04 -21.68
C ALA A 154 15.87 19.44 -22.92
N THR A 155 15.88 18.11 -23.05
CA THR A 155 15.59 17.41 -24.31
C THR A 155 14.20 16.76 -24.38
N ASN A 156 13.57 16.45 -23.25
CA ASN A 156 12.29 15.76 -23.18
C ASN A 156 11.38 16.40 -22.12
N LYS A 157 10.83 17.56 -22.49
CA LYS A 157 9.94 18.37 -21.62
C LYS A 157 8.72 17.59 -21.12
N THR A 158 8.17 16.68 -21.93
CA THR A 158 7.03 15.84 -21.55
C THR A 158 7.39 14.87 -20.43
N LEU A 159 8.51 14.15 -20.55
CA LEU A 159 8.99 13.26 -19.50
C LEU A 159 9.38 14.02 -18.23
N TYR A 160 10.01 15.19 -18.37
CA TYR A 160 10.35 16.02 -17.22
C TYR A 160 9.10 16.54 -16.49
N ARG A 161 8.06 16.99 -17.20
CA ARG A 161 6.77 17.38 -16.60
C ARG A 161 6.09 16.21 -15.88
N ALA A 162 6.11 15.01 -16.47
CA ALA A 162 5.62 13.80 -15.83
C ALA A 162 6.41 13.46 -14.55
N TYR A 163 7.73 13.64 -14.57
CA TYR A 163 8.57 13.49 -13.39
C TYR A 163 8.14 14.45 -12.27
N LEU A 164 7.96 15.73 -12.58
CA LEU A 164 7.55 16.74 -11.60
C LEU A 164 6.15 16.46 -11.04
N LEU A 165 5.20 16.01 -11.86
CA LEU A 165 3.87 15.58 -11.39
C LEU A 165 3.99 14.45 -10.36
N LYS A 166 4.83 13.44 -10.61
CA LYS A 166 5.06 12.36 -9.65
C LYS A 166 5.74 12.86 -8.36
N GLU A 167 6.71 13.77 -8.47
CA GLU A 167 7.39 14.33 -7.29
C GLU A 167 6.47 15.20 -6.42
N GLN A 168 5.64 16.04 -7.04
CA GLN A 168 4.66 16.85 -6.29
C GLN A 168 3.62 15.96 -5.60
N LEU A 169 3.26 14.81 -6.19
CA LEU A 169 2.37 13.84 -5.55
C LEU A 169 3.03 13.17 -4.33
N ARG A 170 4.36 12.95 -4.34
CA ARG A 170 5.08 12.47 -3.15
C ARG A 170 5.09 13.54 -2.05
N GLU A 171 5.32 14.79 -2.44
CA GLU A 171 5.38 15.93 -1.52
C GLU A 171 4.04 16.21 -0.85
N LEU A 172 2.94 16.06 -1.58
CA LEU A 172 1.57 16.14 -1.06
C LEU A 172 1.38 15.35 0.25
N PHE A 173 1.85 14.11 0.28
CA PHE A 173 1.69 13.21 1.42
C PHE A 173 2.68 13.47 2.55
N ARG A 174 3.72 14.28 2.31
CA ARG A 174 4.67 14.74 3.34
C ARG A 174 4.08 15.88 4.16
N VAL A 175 3.41 16.83 3.52
CA VAL A 175 2.90 18.05 4.15
C VAL A 175 1.66 17.78 5.02
N LYS A 176 0.72 16.94 4.55
CA LYS A 176 -0.53 16.56 5.25
C LYS A 176 -1.44 17.76 5.61
N GLY A 177 -2.58 17.50 6.24
CA GLY A 177 -3.50 18.54 6.73
C GLY A 177 -4.03 19.50 5.66
N ALA A 178 -4.31 20.74 6.06
CA ALA A 178 -4.88 21.78 5.19
C ALA A 178 -4.00 22.10 3.97
N ASP A 179 -2.69 22.22 4.18
CA ASP A 179 -1.72 22.46 3.11
C ASP A 179 -1.68 21.29 2.13
N GLY A 180 -1.75 20.06 2.63
CA GLY A 180 -1.94 18.86 1.81
C GLY A 180 -3.22 18.95 0.95
N ARG A 181 -4.36 19.39 1.51
CA ARG A 181 -5.60 19.56 0.73
C ARG A 181 -5.44 20.57 -0.40
N GLN A 182 -4.77 21.68 -0.13
CA GLN A 182 -4.49 22.71 -1.14
C GLN A 182 -3.57 22.19 -2.23
N LEU A 183 -2.51 21.46 -1.86
CA LEU A 183 -1.61 20.82 -2.80
C LEU A 183 -2.33 19.77 -3.66
N LEU A 184 -3.25 18.98 -3.11
CA LEU A 184 -4.02 18.00 -3.87
C LEU A 184 -4.89 18.68 -4.92
N ALA A 185 -5.55 19.78 -4.56
CA ALA A 185 -6.36 20.57 -5.49
C ALA A 185 -5.51 21.15 -6.63
N GLY A 186 -4.37 21.74 -6.31
CA GLY A 186 -3.41 22.26 -7.30
C GLY A 186 -2.86 21.16 -8.20
N TRP A 187 -2.50 20.01 -7.63
CA TRP A 187 -2.00 18.85 -8.36
C TRP A 187 -3.05 18.30 -9.34
N LEU A 188 -4.30 18.13 -8.90
CA LEU A 188 -5.40 17.66 -9.74
C LEU A 188 -5.63 18.62 -10.92
N SER A 189 -5.62 19.93 -10.66
CA SER A 189 -5.74 20.94 -11.72
C SER A 189 -4.59 20.81 -12.73
N TRP A 190 -3.35 20.73 -12.26
CA TRP A 190 -2.19 20.62 -13.14
C TRP A 190 -2.18 19.32 -13.96
N ALA A 191 -2.49 18.19 -13.33
CA ALA A 191 -2.49 16.88 -13.96
C ALA A 191 -3.58 16.79 -15.05
N LYS A 192 -4.79 17.30 -14.80
CA LYS A 192 -5.90 17.35 -15.78
C LYS A 192 -5.56 18.19 -17.01
N HIS A 193 -4.85 19.30 -16.82
CA HIS A 193 -4.44 20.21 -17.91
C HIS A 193 -3.03 19.92 -18.46
N SER A 194 -2.39 18.84 -18.02
CA SER A 194 -0.99 18.54 -18.37
C SER A 194 -0.79 18.22 -19.86
N ARG A 195 -1.85 17.80 -20.58
CA ARG A 195 -1.79 17.19 -21.92
C ARG A 195 -0.92 15.91 -21.96
N ILE A 196 -0.76 15.25 -20.81
CA ILE A 196 -0.09 13.95 -20.68
C ILE A 196 -1.17 12.90 -20.39
N PRO A 197 -1.64 12.14 -21.39
CA PRO A 197 -2.79 11.24 -21.24
C PRO A 197 -2.69 10.27 -20.06
N GLU A 198 -1.48 9.80 -19.74
CA GLU A 198 -1.23 8.91 -18.61
C GLU A 198 -1.49 9.59 -17.26
N PHE A 199 -1.10 10.86 -17.11
CA PHE A 199 -1.36 11.62 -15.88
C PHE A 199 -2.77 12.18 -15.80
N VAL A 200 -3.43 12.46 -16.94
CA VAL A 200 -4.87 12.78 -16.98
C VAL A 200 -5.67 11.59 -16.45
N LYS A 201 -5.31 10.36 -16.82
CA LYS A 201 -5.92 9.13 -16.28
C LYS A 201 -5.68 8.97 -14.78
N VAL A 202 -4.45 9.20 -14.30
CA VAL A 202 -4.16 9.17 -12.85
C VAL A 202 -4.98 10.22 -12.11
N ALA A 203 -5.11 11.43 -12.66
CA ALA A 203 -5.93 12.48 -12.08
C ALA A 203 -7.40 12.07 -11.97
N ALA A 204 -7.98 11.45 -13.01
CA ALA A 204 -9.34 10.94 -12.96
C ALA A 204 -9.53 9.85 -11.89
N THR A 205 -8.55 8.95 -11.72
CA THR A 205 -8.58 7.94 -10.65
C THR A 205 -8.49 8.58 -9.26
N ILE A 206 -7.58 9.53 -9.07
CA ILE A 206 -7.43 10.23 -7.78
C ILE A 206 -8.68 11.04 -7.46
N ASP A 207 -9.31 11.67 -8.45
CA ASP A 207 -10.53 12.46 -8.27
C ASP A 207 -11.70 11.56 -7.81
N ARG A 208 -11.81 10.34 -8.36
CA ARG A 208 -12.79 9.32 -7.90
C ARG A 208 -12.60 8.99 -6.41
N TYR A 209 -11.37 8.83 -5.96
CA TYR A 209 -11.03 8.52 -4.58
C TYR A 209 -10.74 9.74 -3.72
N ARG A 210 -11.07 10.95 -4.18
CA ARG A 210 -10.66 12.20 -3.54
C ARG A 210 -11.04 12.27 -2.08
N HIS A 211 -12.26 11.85 -1.73
CA HIS A 211 -12.73 11.82 -0.35
C HIS A 211 -11.85 10.93 0.56
N LEU A 212 -11.41 9.77 0.07
CA LEU A 212 -10.52 8.87 0.81
C LEU A 212 -9.11 9.44 0.99
N LEU A 213 -8.58 10.13 -0.03
CA LEU A 213 -7.29 10.84 0.12
C LEU A 213 -7.39 11.98 1.11
N LEU A 214 -8.50 12.72 1.11
CA LEU A 214 -8.75 13.81 2.04
C LEU A 214 -8.78 13.29 3.49
N ASN A 215 -9.38 12.12 3.73
CA ASN A 215 -9.32 11.44 5.03
C ASN A 215 -7.87 11.09 5.41
N THR A 216 -7.09 10.54 4.47
CA THR A 216 -5.67 10.23 4.69
C THR A 216 -4.85 11.47 5.09
N LEU A 217 -5.12 12.61 4.46
CA LEU A 217 -4.42 13.87 4.75
C LEU A 217 -4.79 14.43 6.12
N ASP A 218 -6.05 14.29 6.55
CA ASP A 218 -6.53 14.80 7.84
C ASP A 218 -6.06 13.95 9.01
N HIS A 219 -6.15 12.63 8.86
CA HIS A 219 -5.89 11.68 9.95
C HIS A 219 -4.44 11.18 9.95
N GLY A 220 -3.68 11.44 8.89
CA GLY A 220 -2.27 11.04 8.76
C GLY A 220 -2.04 9.53 8.77
N LEU A 221 -3.09 8.73 8.58
CA LEU A 221 -3.06 7.26 8.62
C LEU A 221 -2.54 6.71 7.29
N SER A 222 -1.55 5.82 7.34
CA SER A 222 -1.00 5.16 6.15
C SER A 222 -0.81 3.66 6.36
N ASN A 223 -0.70 2.92 5.27
CA ASN A 223 -0.39 1.48 5.31
C ASN A 223 1.11 1.19 5.52
N ALA A 224 1.91 2.13 6.03
CA ALA A 224 3.36 1.92 6.22
C ALA A 224 3.68 0.70 7.12
N ARG A 225 2.88 0.46 8.18
CA ARG A 225 3.01 -0.74 9.02
C ARG A 225 2.63 -2.02 8.25
N SER A 226 1.66 -1.92 7.35
CA SER A 226 1.27 -2.98 6.44
C SER A 226 2.37 -3.32 5.45
N GLU A 227 2.99 -2.32 4.86
CA GLU A 227 4.13 -2.48 3.94
C GLU A 227 5.34 -3.10 4.64
N ALA A 228 5.68 -2.65 5.85
CA ALA A 228 6.78 -3.22 6.63
C ALA A 228 6.54 -4.71 6.91
N THR A 229 5.30 -5.07 7.28
CA THR A 229 4.90 -6.47 7.49
C THR A 229 4.98 -7.25 6.18
N ASN A 230 4.46 -6.72 5.08
CA ASN A 230 4.52 -7.37 3.78
C ASN A 230 5.97 -7.56 3.28
N THR A 231 6.84 -6.59 3.51
CA THR A 231 8.28 -6.69 3.21
C THR A 231 8.93 -7.81 4.00
N HIS A 232 8.64 -7.90 5.30
CA HIS A 232 9.11 -9.01 6.14
C HIS A 232 8.61 -10.37 5.65
N LEU A 233 7.32 -10.48 5.28
CA LEU A 233 6.75 -11.73 4.75
C LEU A 233 7.35 -12.12 3.40
N ARG A 234 7.66 -11.16 2.52
CA ARG A 234 8.39 -11.42 1.27
C ARG A 234 9.80 -11.93 1.54
N ALA A 235 10.51 -11.34 2.49
CA ALA A 235 11.84 -11.79 2.91
C ALA A 235 11.79 -13.22 3.50
N LEU A 236 10.78 -13.50 4.32
CA LEU A 236 10.55 -14.83 4.90
C LEU A 236 10.26 -15.88 3.82
N THR A 237 9.40 -15.54 2.86
CA THR A 237 9.08 -16.39 1.71
C THR A 237 10.33 -16.69 0.89
N LYS A 238 11.18 -15.68 0.66
CA LYS A 238 12.46 -15.84 -0.03
C LYS A 238 13.41 -16.75 0.75
N ARG A 239 13.52 -16.60 2.07
CA ARG A 239 14.35 -17.45 2.94
C ARG A 239 13.87 -18.90 3.00
N ALA A 240 12.57 -19.11 2.92
CA ALA A 240 11.95 -20.44 2.92
C ALA A 240 11.96 -21.11 1.53
N TYR A 241 12.51 -20.46 0.49
CA TYR A 241 12.44 -20.91 -0.91
C TYR A 241 10.99 -21.10 -1.42
N GLY A 242 10.06 -20.30 -0.89
CA GLY A 242 8.64 -20.35 -1.22
C GLY A 242 7.84 -21.31 -0.32
N PHE A 243 6.56 -21.00 -0.14
CA PHE A 243 5.63 -21.85 0.60
C PHE A 243 4.76 -22.64 -0.37
N HIS A 244 4.52 -23.91 -0.04
CA HIS A 244 3.71 -24.82 -0.86
C HIS A 244 2.21 -24.64 -0.61
N SER A 245 1.83 -24.18 0.59
CA SER A 245 0.47 -23.82 0.96
C SER A 245 0.41 -22.42 1.59
N PRO A 246 -0.72 -21.70 1.43
CA PRO A 246 -0.94 -20.39 2.06
C PRO A 246 -1.00 -20.49 3.58
N GLU A 247 -1.51 -21.59 4.15
CA GLU A 247 -1.60 -21.81 5.60
C GLU A 247 -0.22 -21.81 6.26
N ALA A 248 0.78 -22.37 5.58
CA ALA A 248 2.15 -22.37 6.08
C ALA A 248 2.73 -20.94 6.15
N LEU A 249 2.50 -20.12 5.11
CA LEU A 249 2.90 -18.71 5.13
C LEU A 249 2.12 -17.94 6.21
N ILE A 250 0.81 -18.12 6.29
CA ILE A 250 -0.05 -17.45 7.28
C ILE A 250 0.40 -17.82 8.68
N GLY A 251 0.64 -19.10 8.98
CA GLY A 251 1.09 -19.52 10.29
C GLY A 251 2.43 -18.89 10.68
N MET A 252 3.38 -18.87 9.76
CA MET A 252 4.67 -18.18 9.96
C MET A 252 4.53 -16.67 10.12
N ALA A 253 3.61 -16.05 9.37
CA ALA A 253 3.31 -14.64 9.48
C ALA A 253 2.74 -14.29 10.86
N MET A 254 1.77 -15.07 11.34
CA MET A 254 1.14 -14.87 12.64
C MET A 254 2.15 -15.08 13.80
N LEU A 255 3.06 -16.06 13.68
CA LEU A 255 4.12 -16.28 14.68
C LEU A 255 5.13 -15.13 14.74
N THR A 256 5.55 -14.61 13.58
CA THR A 256 6.63 -13.60 13.53
C THR A 256 6.13 -12.16 13.67
N ARG A 257 4.87 -11.90 13.28
CA ARG A 257 4.31 -10.54 13.19
C ARG A 257 3.00 -10.37 13.96
N GLY A 258 2.32 -11.45 14.34
CA GLY A 258 1.07 -11.39 15.10
C GLY A 258 1.25 -11.32 16.61
N GLY A 259 2.47 -11.50 17.12
CA GLY A 259 2.73 -11.53 18.57
C GLY A 259 2.26 -12.81 19.25
N LEU A 260 2.02 -13.88 18.47
CA LEU A 260 1.82 -15.22 19.01
C LEU A 260 3.14 -15.73 19.57
N CYS A 261 3.21 -15.91 20.89
CA CYS A 261 4.33 -16.53 21.58
C CYS A 261 3.87 -17.89 22.14
N PRO A 262 3.77 -18.94 21.30
CA PRO A 262 3.36 -20.24 21.78
C PRO A 262 4.38 -20.77 22.80
N ALA A 263 3.91 -21.41 23.86
CA ALA A 263 4.78 -22.06 24.83
C ALA A 263 5.62 -23.12 24.11
N LEU A 264 6.95 -23.04 24.23
CA LEU A 264 7.83 -24.03 23.61
C LEU A 264 7.77 -25.33 24.41
N PRO A 265 7.63 -26.50 23.76
CA PRO A 265 7.65 -27.77 24.47
C PRO A 265 8.99 -27.93 25.21
N GLY A 266 8.92 -28.18 26.53
CA GLY A 266 10.09 -28.36 27.40
C GLY A 266 10.56 -27.12 28.18
N ARG A 267 9.91 -25.96 28.02
CA ARG A 267 10.05 -24.81 28.95
C ARG A 267 8.71 -24.59 29.65
N ALA A 268 8.51 -25.26 30.78
CA ALA A 268 7.46 -24.86 31.72
C ALA A 268 7.84 -23.51 32.34
N ALA A 269 6.84 -22.68 32.61
CA ALA A 269 6.97 -21.35 33.20
C ALA A 269 7.61 -21.38 34.60
#